data_AF-A0A484BLS2-F1
#
_entry.id   AF-A0A484BLS2-F1
#
_cell.length_a   1.000
_cell.length_b   1.000
_cell.length_c   1.000
_cell.angle_alpha   90.00
_cell.angle_beta   90.00
_cell.angle_gamma   90.00
#
_symmetry.space_group_name_H-M   'P 1'
#
loop_
_entity.id
_entity.type
_entity.pdbx_description
1 polymer ?
#
loop_
_entity_poly.entity_id
_entity_poly.type
_entity_poly.pdbx_seq_one_letter_code
_entity_poly.pdbx_strand_id
1 'polypeptide(L)'
;MNKDKISHRQMQQETERRLEQKLQEAKETESKNSEYRTAVRLLSRVPGNCPVSKCREIVFPSNLMMHMLHKHVNAFGSTNSEIYEHKPLIMCFDPNNFTEFGVNHCFATLMYGGKKGRIATRPGLTYLSNPNSALINDHHRFDNFLPIMLIVCRTTWYAQLKDKHLEAQLVSINARKASIYVFWLVAPKTTRKLYYTLTVYDRYYLNSRSVVRVVRDYTQSQNPSEFLPNEDNYLLLRDSEVKSFMSMSHGEATPQLRQGIPIELIIYENPNNPPIRHSSQRELHAALKQAQDVYIMDSVPRLRGSTSRVTPAKTKKTRAKKSRTKPSTSVSECPISLQSIFKL
;
A
#
# COMPACT_ATOMS: atom_id res chain seq x y z
N MET A 1 -23.25 -11.86 -68.08
CA MET A 1 -23.18 -12.97 -67.11
C MET A 1 -21.79 -13.23 -66.49
N ASN A 2 -20.76 -12.39 -66.68
CA ASN A 2 -19.39 -12.69 -66.20
C ASN A 2 -18.90 -11.84 -65.01
N LYS A 3 -19.60 -10.75 -64.64
CA LYS A 3 -19.18 -9.87 -63.54
C LYS A 3 -19.45 -10.48 -62.16
N ASP A 4 -20.53 -11.25 -62.00
CA ASP A 4 -20.92 -11.84 -60.71
C ASP A 4 -19.98 -12.97 -60.27
N LYS A 5 -19.43 -13.74 -61.23
CA LYS A 5 -18.44 -14.80 -60.94
C LYS A 5 -17.09 -14.25 -60.48
N ILE A 6 -16.67 -13.12 -61.04
CA ILE A 6 -15.41 -12.44 -60.67
C ILE A 6 -15.54 -11.87 -59.25
N SER A 7 -16.69 -11.25 -58.94
CA SER A 7 -17.01 -10.71 -57.61
C SER A 7 -17.00 -11.80 -56.52
N HIS A 8 -17.62 -12.95 -56.79
CA HIS A 8 -17.68 -14.07 -55.84
C HIS A 8 -16.28 -14.63 -55.53
N ARG A 9 -15.42 -14.78 -56.54
CA ARG A 9 -14.05 -15.29 -56.36
C ARG A 9 -13.18 -14.32 -55.55
N GLN A 10 -13.33 -13.01 -55.76
CA GLN A 10 -12.63 -12.00 -54.97
C GLN A 10 -13.07 -12.00 -53.51
N MET A 11 -14.38 -12.16 -53.25
CA MET A 11 -14.93 -12.27 -51.89
C MET A 11 -14.40 -13.51 -51.15
N GLN A 12 -14.30 -14.65 -51.85
CA GLN A 12 -13.72 -15.88 -51.29
C GLN A 12 -12.25 -15.70 -50.93
N GLN A 13 -11.44 -15.15 -51.84
CA GLN A 13 -10.01 -14.90 -51.59
C GLN A 13 -9.77 -13.94 -50.41
N GLU A 14 -10.58 -12.88 -50.28
CA GLU A 14 -10.48 -11.97 -49.13
C GLU A 14 -10.86 -12.66 -47.81
N THR A 15 -11.83 -13.58 -47.86
CA THR A 15 -12.24 -14.36 -46.69
C THR A 15 -11.15 -15.34 -46.25
N GLU A 16 -10.51 -16.03 -47.20
CA GLU A 16 -9.37 -16.92 -46.96
C GLU A 16 -8.20 -16.14 -46.36
N ARG A 17 -7.81 -15.00 -46.96
CA ARG A 17 -6.73 -14.15 -46.44
C ARG A 17 -6.99 -13.69 -45.01
N ARG A 18 -8.24 -13.29 -44.69
CA ARG A 18 -8.62 -12.92 -43.32
C ARG A 18 -8.56 -14.09 -42.35
N LEU A 19 -8.92 -15.29 -42.79
CA LEU A 19 -8.86 -16.49 -41.95
C LEU A 19 -7.41 -16.88 -41.67
N GLU A 20 -6.53 -16.84 -42.68
CA GLU A 20 -5.09 -17.08 -42.54
C GLU A 20 -4.46 -16.06 -41.59
N GLN A 21 -4.78 -14.78 -41.74
CA GLN A 21 -4.29 -13.74 -40.84
C GLN A 21 -4.73 -14.01 -39.38
N LYS A 22 -6.01 -14.34 -39.16
CA LYS A 22 -6.52 -14.68 -37.82
C LYS A 22 -5.85 -15.92 -37.24
N LEU A 23 -5.59 -16.94 -38.06
CA LEU A 23 -4.90 -18.16 -37.64
C LEU A 23 -3.45 -17.85 -37.23
N GLN A 24 -2.77 -17.00 -37.98
CA GLN A 24 -1.41 -16.56 -37.68
C GLN A 24 -1.36 -15.76 -36.37
N GLU A 25 -2.26 -14.78 -36.20
CA GLU A 25 -2.39 -14.00 -34.96
C GLU A 25 -2.69 -14.90 -33.74
N ALA A 26 -3.53 -15.94 -33.91
CA ALA A 26 -3.83 -16.91 -32.86
C ALA A 26 -2.60 -17.73 -32.47
N LYS A 27 -1.84 -18.25 -33.45
CA LYS A 27 -0.59 -19.00 -33.23
C LYS A 27 0.45 -18.17 -32.49
N GLU A 28 0.64 -16.91 -32.90
CA GLU A 28 1.57 -15.99 -32.24
C GLU A 28 1.14 -15.66 -30.81
N THR A 29 -0.16 -15.48 -30.58
CA THR A 29 -0.72 -15.24 -29.25
C THR A 29 -0.53 -16.45 -28.33
N GLU A 30 -0.75 -17.66 -28.84
CA GLU A 30 -0.53 -18.90 -28.10
C GLU A 30 0.95 -19.11 -27.75
N SER A 31 1.84 -18.87 -28.71
CA SER A 31 3.30 -18.93 -28.50
C SER A 31 3.74 -17.95 -27.40
N LYS A 32 3.33 -16.68 -27.49
CA LYS A 32 3.60 -15.67 -26.45
C LYS A 32 3.04 -16.08 -25.08
N ASN A 33 1.82 -16.62 -25.03
CA ASN A 33 1.23 -17.09 -23.78
C ASN A 33 2.01 -18.28 -23.18
N SER A 34 2.53 -19.18 -24.01
CA SER A 34 3.37 -20.30 -23.58
C SER A 34 4.69 -19.81 -22.95
N GLU A 35 5.32 -18.82 -23.58
CA GLU A 35 6.51 -18.16 -23.05
C GLU A 35 6.24 -17.50 -21.70
N TYR A 36 5.15 -16.73 -21.58
CA TYR A 36 4.80 -16.08 -20.32
C TYR A 36 4.46 -17.07 -19.20
N ARG A 37 3.76 -18.17 -19.51
CA ARG A 37 3.53 -19.26 -18.56
C ARG A 37 4.84 -19.84 -18.05
N THR A 38 5.80 -20.04 -18.94
CA THR A 38 7.13 -20.52 -18.59
C THR A 38 7.86 -19.51 -17.70
N ALA A 39 7.81 -18.22 -18.04
CA ALA A 39 8.40 -17.16 -17.23
C ALA A 39 7.83 -17.09 -15.80
N VAL A 40 6.51 -17.24 -15.62
CA VAL A 40 5.89 -17.28 -14.28
C VAL A 40 6.37 -18.47 -13.46
N ARG A 41 6.54 -19.64 -14.09
CA ARG A 41 7.06 -20.84 -13.41
C ARG A 41 8.49 -20.66 -12.90
N LEU A 42 9.27 -19.79 -13.56
CA LEU A 42 10.63 -19.44 -13.18
C LEU A 42 10.71 -18.32 -12.12
N LEU A 43 9.58 -17.70 -11.74
CA LEU A 43 9.57 -16.75 -10.64
C LEU A 43 9.95 -17.45 -9.33
N SER A 44 10.77 -16.77 -8.53
CA SER A 44 11.17 -17.26 -7.21
C SER A 44 9.94 -17.53 -6.35
N ARG A 45 9.94 -18.69 -5.69
CA ARG A 45 8.98 -19.06 -4.64
C ARG A 45 9.58 -18.98 -3.25
N VAL A 46 10.81 -18.47 -3.15
CA VAL A 46 11.50 -18.31 -1.87
C VAL A 46 10.72 -17.29 -1.05
N PRO A 47 10.35 -17.62 0.20
CA PRO A 47 9.63 -16.68 1.04
C PRO A 47 10.57 -15.56 1.49
N GLY A 48 10.00 -14.38 1.72
CA GLY A 48 10.71 -13.20 2.20
C GLY A 48 10.12 -12.69 3.50
N ASN A 49 10.85 -11.80 4.18
CA ASN A 49 10.30 -11.09 5.34
C ASN A 49 9.12 -10.21 4.91
N CYS A 50 8.12 -10.07 5.78
CA CYS A 50 7.10 -9.05 5.60
C CYS A 50 7.76 -7.65 5.44
N PRO A 51 7.32 -6.83 4.48
CA PRO A 51 7.92 -5.50 4.25
C PRO A 51 7.65 -4.48 5.37
N VAL A 52 6.76 -4.81 6.32
CA VAL A 52 6.42 -3.97 7.47
C VAL A 52 7.33 -4.30 8.65
N SER A 53 8.15 -3.36 9.12
CA SER A 53 9.26 -3.63 10.07
C SER A 53 8.81 -4.26 11.39
N LYS A 54 7.61 -3.96 11.88
CA LYS A 54 7.08 -4.53 13.14
C LYS A 54 6.50 -5.94 12.96
N CYS A 55 6.48 -6.47 11.74
CA CYS A 55 6.05 -7.83 11.44
C CYS A 55 7.25 -8.73 11.16
N ARG A 56 7.41 -9.78 11.97
CA ARG A 56 8.53 -10.75 11.85
C ARG A 56 8.15 -12.01 11.07
N GLU A 57 6.98 -12.02 10.43
CA GLU A 57 6.53 -13.18 9.67
C GLU A 57 7.29 -13.30 8.34
N ILE A 58 7.70 -14.52 8.03
CA ILE A 58 8.25 -14.90 6.73
C ILE A 58 7.08 -15.38 5.86
N VAL A 59 6.91 -14.75 4.70
CA VAL A 59 5.71 -14.91 3.87
C VAL A 59 6.10 -15.34 2.46
N PHE A 60 5.44 -16.39 1.97
CA PHE A 60 5.58 -16.83 0.58
C PHE A 60 4.96 -15.82 -0.39
N PRO A 61 5.51 -15.65 -1.62
CA PRO A 61 5.01 -14.65 -2.56
C PRO A 61 3.51 -14.80 -2.86
N SER A 62 3.02 -16.03 -2.98
CA SER A 62 1.61 -16.34 -3.23
C SER A 62 0.70 -16.12 -2.02
N ASN A 63 1.24 -16.12 -0.79
CA ASN A 63 0.48 -15.89 0.44
C ASN A 63 0.51 -14.41 0.89
N LEU A 64 1.26 -13.55 0.18
CA LEU A 64 1.47 -12.17 0.61
C LEU A 64 0.17 -11.38 0.69
N MET A 65 -0.73 -11.53 -0.29
CA MET A 65 -2.05 -10.90 -0.26
C MET A 65 -2.83 -11.29 1.00
N MET A 66 -2.90 -12.58 1.31
CA MET A 66 -3.60 -13.08 2.50
C MET A 66 -2.99 -12.51 3.77
N HIS A 67 -1.67 -12.54 3.90
CA HIS A 67 -0.96 -12.00 5.06
C HIS A 67 -1.28 -10.51 5.26
N MET A 68 -1.19 -9.69 4.20
CA MET A 68 -1.47 -8.26 4.29
C MET A 68 -2.93 -7.99 4.67
N LEU A 69 -3.88 -8.68 4.04
CA LEU A 69 -5.31 -8.52 4.35
C LEU A 69 -5.67 -9.00 5.75
N HIS A 70 -4.95 -9.95 6.34
CA HIS A 70 -5.25 -10.45 7.68
C HIS A 70 -4.56 -9.67 8.80
N LYS A 71 -3.29 -9.29 8.59
CA LYS A 71 -2.43 -8.75 9.65
C LYS A 71 -2.30 -7.24 9.60
N HIS A 72 -2.46 -6.64 8.42
CA HIS A 72 -2.13 -5.22 8.19
C HIS A 72 -3.29 -4.38 7.64
N VAL A 73 -4.43 -4.99 7.28
CA VAL A 73 -5.59 -4.27 6.73
C VAL A 73 -6.11 -3.20 7.69
N ASN A 74 -6.09 -3.45 9.00
CA ASN A 74 -6.58 -2.50 10.01
C ASN A 74 -5.45 -1.72 10.68
N ALA A 75 -4.26 -1.65 10.07
CA ALA A 75 -3.17 -0.86 10.60
C ALA A 75 -3.55 0.63 10.56
N PHE A 76 -3.30 1.34 11.67
CA PHE A 76 -3.63 2.76 11.77
C PHE A 76 -2.91 3.58 10.69
N GLY A 77 -3.66 4.42 9.98
CA GLY A 77 -3.13 5.24 8.89
C GLY A 77 -2.77 4.48 7.60
N SER A 78 -3.10 3.18 7.51
CA SER A 78 -2.94 2.38 6.29
C SER A 78 -4.23 2.40 5.46
N THR A 79 -4.11 2.66 4.16
CA THR A 79 -5.23 2.58 3.21
C THR A 79 -5.26 1.23 2.53
N ASN A 80 -6.43 0.60 2.36
CA ASN A 80 -6.57 -0.61 1.54
C ASN A 80 -7.46 -0.31 0.35
N SER A 81 -6.97 -0.54 -0.87
CA SER A 81 -7.73 -0.15 -2.05
C SER A 81 -7.44 -1.02 -3.27
N GLU A 82 -8.46 -1.23 -4.09
CA GLU A 82 -8.29 -1.82 -5.41
C GLU A 82 -7.74 -0.75 -6.34
N ILE A 83 -6.63 -1.04 -7.00
CA ILE A 83 -6.00 -0.13 -7.96
C ILE A 83 -5.96 -0.78 -9.34
N TYR A 84 -6.12 0.06 -10.35
CA TYR A 84 -6.22 -0.36 -11.74
C TYR A 84 -5.24 0.41 -12.60
N GLU A 85 -4.81 -0.22 -13.68
CA GLU A 85 -3.84 0.34 -14.62
C GLU A 85 -4.28 1.72 -15.11
N HIS A 86 -3.36 2.70 -15.04
CA HIS A 86 -3.60 4.09 -15.42
C HIS A 86 -4.75 4.80 -14.68
N LYS A 87 -5.25 4.25 -13.56
CA LYS A 87 -6.25 4.91 -12.72
C LYS A 87 -5.57 5.52 -11.49
N PRO A 88 -5.70 6.84 -11.28
CA PRO A 88 -5.11 7.49 -10.12
C PRO A 88 -5.82 7.05 -8.84
N LEU A 89 -5.03 6.75 -7.82
CA LEU A 89 -5.46 6.60 -6.44
C LEU A 89 -4.95 7.81 -5.65
N ILE A 90 -5.87 8.53 -5.02
CA ILE A 90 -5.54 9.69 -4.19
C ILE A 90 -5.61 9.30 -2.71
N MET A 91 -4.56 9.61 -1.97
CA MET A 91 -4.41 9.34 -0.54
C MET A 91 -3.94 10.59 0.20
N CYS A 92 -4.03 10.58 1.53
CA CYS A 92 -3.60 11.68 2.38
C CYS A 92 -2.52 11.18 3.35
N PHE A 93 -1.31 11.72 3.23
CA PHE A 93 -0.18 11.36 4.08
C PHE A 93 -0.08 12.34 5.26
N ASP A 94 -0.29 11.85 6.47
CA ASP A 94 -0.02 12.61 7.69
C ASP A 94 1.35 12.20 8.27
N PRO A 95 2.38 13.07 8.23
CA PRO A 95 3.70 12.76 8.78
C PRO A 95 3.68 12.48 10.30
N ASN A 96 2.64 12.92 11.02
CA ASN A 96 2.51 12.66 12.46
C ASN A 96 2.22 11.19 12.78
N ASN A 97 1.74 10.42 11.80
CA ASN A 97 1.51 8.98 11.95
C ASN A 97 2.80 8.15 11.79
N PHE A 98 3.91 8.78 11.34
CA PHE A 98 5.15 8.12 10.95
C PHE A 98 6.35 8.81 11.63
N THR A 99 6.39 8.75 12.95
CA THR A 99 7.38 9.48 13.77
C THR A 99 8.65 8.69 14.06
N GLU A 100 8.58 7.35 14.05
CA GLU A 100 9.69 6.45 14.36
C GLU A 100 10.72 6.39 13.23
N PHE A 101 12.00 6.51 13.57
CA PHE A 101 13.10 6.42 12.61
C PHE A 101 13.44 4.98 12.26
N GLY A 102 13.69 4.70 10.98
CA GLY A 102 14.12 3.38 10.49
C GLY A 102 13.03 2.31 10.55
N VAL A 103 11.77 2.69 10.78
CA VAL A 103 10.63 1.77 10.82
C VAL A 103 9.83 1.91 9.53
N ASN A 104 9.72 0.81 8.79
CA ASN A 104 8.90 0.73 7.60
C ASN A 104 7.44 0.54 8.00
N HIS A 105 6.61 1.51 7.61
CA HIS A 105 5.17 1.45 7.77
C HIS A 105 4.50 1.18 6.42
N CYS A 106 3.50 0.30 6.42
CA CYS A 106 2.62 0.15 5.27
C CYS A 106 1.64 1.31 5.24
N PHE A 107 1.85 2.26 4.32
CA PHE A 107 0.94 3.39 4.12
C PHE A 107 -0.28 2.98 3.29
N ALA A 108 -0.12 2.04 2.35
CA ALA A 108 -1.25 1.43 1.69
C ALA A 108 -1.01 -0.02 1.25
N THR A 109 -2.02 -0.87 1.39
CA THR A 109 -2.10 -2.18 0.73
C THR A 109 -2.99 -2.06 -0.50
N LEU A 110 -2.44 -2.34 -1.66
CA LEU A 110 -3.08 -2.15 -2.95
C LEU A 110 -3.31 -3.50 -3.61
N MET A 111 -4.55 -3.77 -3.99
CA MET A 111 -4.88 -4.93 -4.81
C MET A 111 -4.87 -4.48 -6.27
N TYR A 112 -3.76 -4.72 -6.99
CA TYR A 112 -3.64 -4.36 -8.40
C TYR A 112 -4.36 -5.37 -9.31
N GLY A 113 -5.39 -4.88 -10.01
CA GLY A 113 -6.30 -5.70 -10.81
C GLY A 113 -6.09 -5.67 -12.33
N GLY A 114 -5.04 -5.03 -12.83
CA GLY A 114 -4.86 -4.76 -14.26
C GLY A 114 -5.82 -3.67 -14.75
N LYS A 115 -6.42 -3.83 -15.93
CA LYS A 115 -7.36 -2.84 -16.50
C LYS A 115 -8.74 -2.98 -15.87
N LYS A 116 -9.30 -1.85 -15.39
CA LYS A 116 -10.63 -1.81 -14.75
C LYS A 116 -11.71 -2.40 -15.68
N GLY A 117 -12.53 -3.29 -15.13
CA GLY A 117 -13.61 -3.96 -15.87
C GLY A 117 -13.16 -5.07 -16.82
N ARG A 118 -11.84 -5.38 -16.90
CA ARG A 118 -11.31 -6.43 -17.79
C ARG A 118 -10.63 -7.52 -16.98
N ILE A 119 -11.40 -8.54 -16.59
CA ILE A 119 -10.92 -9.68 -15.80
C ILE A 119 -9.71 -10.36 -16.45
N ALA A 120 -9.73 -10.53 -17.78
CA ALA A 120 -8.63 -11.16 -18.53
C ALA A 120 -7.29 -10.42 -18.42
N THR A 121 -7.26 -9.18 -17.91
CA THR A 121 -6.03 -8.40 -17.72
C THR A 121 -5.44 -8.49 -16.32
N ARG A 122 -6.07 -9.27 -15.43
CA ARG A 122 -5.59 -9.45 -14.05
C ARG A 122 -4.20 -10.10 -14.02
N PRO A 123 -3.29 -9.66 -13.14
CA PRO A 123 -1.90 -10.13 -13.07
C PRO A 123 -1.71 -11.66 -13.08
N GLY A 124 -2.54 -12.41 -12.34
CA GLY A 124 -2.47 -13.87 -12.30
C GLY A 124 -2.90 -14.55 -13.61
N LEU A 125 -3.77 -13.91 -14.40
CA LEU A 125 -4.28 -14.43 -15.68
C LEU A 125 -3.41 -14.02 -16.87
N THR A 126 -2.74 -12.88 -16.79
CA THR A 126 -1.79 -12.38 -17.82
C THR A 126 -0.35 -12.83 -17.58
N TYR A 127 -0.17 -13.78 -16.66
CA TYR A 127 1.14 -14.34 -16.31
C TYR A 127 2.15 -13.25 -15.89
N LEU A 128 1.67 -12.21 -15.21
CA LEU A 128 2.53 -11.20 -14.60
C LEU A 128 3.12 -11.69 -13.28
N SER A 129 2.31 -12.44 -12.51
CA SER A 129 2.69 -13.02 -11.22
C SER A 129 2.04 -14.39 -11.03
N ASN A 130 2.49 -15.13 -10.02
CA ASN A 130 1.72 -16.27 -9.52
C ASN A 130 0.38 -15.78 -8.93
N PRO A 131 -0.71 -16.55 -9.08
CA PRO A 131 -1.95 -16.29 -8.35
C PRO A 131 -1.73 -16.33 -6.84
N ASN A 132 -2.58 -15.60 -6.11
CA ASN A 132 -2.62 -15.68 -4.66
C ASN A 132 -3.16 -17.04 -4.21
N SER A 133 -2.66 -17.54 -3.09
CA SER A 133 -3.09 -18.78 -2.46
C SER A 133 -3.58 -18.55 -1.04
N ALA A 134 -4.40 -19.48 -0.55
CA ALA A 134 -4.91 -19.48 0.81
C ALA A 134 -5.67 -18.21 1.23
N LEU A 135 -6.30 -17.52 0.27
CA LEU A 135 -7.27 -16.47 0.58
C LEU A 135 -8.49 -17.10 1.26
N ILE A 136 -9.01 -16.45 2.29
CA ILE A 136 -10.11 -16.94 3.13
C ILE A 136 -11.33 -16.03 2.96
N ASN A 137 -12.54 -16.58 3.09
CA ASN A 137 -13.81 -15.87 3.00
C ASN A 137 -13.98 -15.16 1.64
N ASP A 138 -14.54 -13.96 1.64
CA ASP A 138 -14.85 -13.18 0.43
C ASP A 138 -13.60 -12.63 -0.28
N HIS A 139 -12.39 -12.93 0.19
CA HIS A 139 -11.16 -12.46 -0.42
C HIS A 139 -10.78 -13.19 -1.70
N HIS A 140 -11.44 -14.30 -2.06
CA HIS A 140 -11.20 -15.03 -3.32
C HIS A 140 -11.35 -14.17 -4.59
N ARG A 141 -12.06 -13.04 -4.51
CA ARG A 141 -12.10 -12.05 -5.59
C ARG A 141 -10.71 -11.52 -5.98
N PHE A 142 -9.73 -11.65 -5.09
CA PHE A 142 -8.34 -11.23 -5.26
C PHE A 142 -7.39 -12.36 -5.69
N ASP A 143 -7.87 -13.57 -5.99
CA ASP A 143 -7.01 -14.71 -6.37
C ASP A 143 -6.02 -14.37 -7.52
N ASN A 144 -6.45 -13.53 -8.46
CA ASN A 144 -5.65 -13.14 -9.61
C ASN A 144 -5.12 -11.70 -9.57
N PHE A 145 -5.27 -11.01 -8.43
CA PHE A 145 -4.72 -9.68 -8.21
C PHE A 145 -3.26 -9.76 -7.77
N LEU A 146 -2.48 -8.71 -7.98
CA LEU A 146 -1.14 -8.59 -7.42
C LEU A 146 -1.19 -7.72 -6.15
N PRO A 147 -0.73 -8.21 -4.98
CA PRO A 147 -0.56 -7.35 -3.82
C PRO A 147 0.62 -6.40 -4.05
N ILE A 148 0.37 -5.11 -3.87
CA ILE A 148 1.39 -4.06 -3.92
C ILE A 148 1.28 -3.23 -2.65
N MET A 149 2.37 -2.98 -1.96
CA MET A 149 2.38 -2.16 -0.75
C MET A 149 3.10 -0.85 -1.05
N LEU A 150 2.49 0.27 -0.69
CA LEU A 150 3.16 1.57 -0.61
C LEU A 150 3.75 1.69 0.79
N ILE A 151 5.06 1.64 0.88
CA ILE A 151 5.81 1.73 2.15
C ILE A 151 6.29 3.15 2.34
N VAL A 152 6.22 3.63 3.58
CA VAL A 152 6.85 4.87 4.02
C VAL A 152 7.79 4.57 5.18
N CYS A 153 8.96 5.21 5.16
CA CYS A 153 9.90 5.17 6.27
C CYS A 153 10.47 6.57 6.51
N ARG A 154 10.44 7.00 7.77
CA ARG A 154 11.20 8.18 8.20
C ARG A 154 12.62 7.71 8.50
N THR A 155 13.60 8.29 7.82
CA THR A 155 15.01 7.95 8.01
C THR A 155 15.86 9.22 7.90
N THR A 156 17.17 9.07 7.78
CA THR A 156 18.10 10.19 7.60
C THR A 156 18.72 10.15 6.21
N TRP A 157 19.16 11.29 5.69
CA TRP A 157 19.90 11.30 4.42
C TRP A 157 21.22 10.52 4.49
N TYR A 158 21.77 10.27 5.68
CA TYR A 158 22.93 9.41 5.88
C TYR A 158 22.69 7.97 5.43
N ALA A 159 21.44 7.51 5.34
CA ALA A 159 21.09 6.19 4.83
C ALA A 159 21.50 5.98 3.35
N GLN A 160 21.79 7.07 2.62
CA GLN A 160 22.35 7.01 1.26
C GLN A 160 23.86 6.70 1.22
N LEU A 161 24.56 6.76 2.37
CA LEU A 161 25.99 6.48 2.43
C LEU A 161 26.25 4.99 2.21
N LYS A 162 27.26 4.67 1.39
CA LYS A 162 27.73 3.29 1.24
C LYS A 162 28.50 2.80 2.48
N ASP A 163 29.22 3.71 3.15
CA ASP A 163 29.93 3.43 4.38
C ASP A 163 28.95 3.38 5.58
N LYS A 164 28.70 2.17 6.07
CA LYS A 164 27.78 1.91 7.18
C LYS A 164 28.33 2.29 8.55
N HIS A 165 29.65 2.36 8.67
CA HIS A 165 30.27 2.85 9.88
C HIS A 165 30.10 4.37 9.99
N LEU A 166 30.35 5.10 8.91
CA LEU A 166 30.15 6.54 8.84
C LEU A 166 28.66 6.91 8.99
N GLU A 167 27.75 6.15 8.37
CA GLU A 167 26.32 6.31 8.56
C GLU A 167 25.94 6.24 10.04
N ALA A 168 26.38 5.19 10.75
CA ALA A 168 26.08 5.01 12.17
C ALA A 168 26.62 6.16 13.04
N GLN A 169 27.83 6.65 12.76
CA GLN A 169 28.40 7.82 13.43
C GLN A 169 27.59 9.09 13.19
N LEU A 170 27.18 9.36 11.95
CA LEU A 170 26.46 10.60 11.64
C LEU A 170 25.01 10.59 12.15
N VAL A 171 24.37 9.42 12.15
CA VAL A 171 23.05 9.23 12.78
C VAL A 171 23.12 9.52 14.27
N SER A 172 24.14 9.05 14.98
CA SER A 172 24.27 9.30 16.43
C SER A 172 24.49 10.78 16.76
N ILE A 173 25.17 11.53 15.88
CA ILE A 173 25.44 12.97 16.08
C ILE A 173 24.22 13.83 15.72
N ASN A 174 23.54 13.54 14.59
CA ASN A 174 22.63 14.53 13.98
C ASN A 174 21.42 13.92 13.25
N ALA A 175 20.86 12.80 13.73
CA ALA A 175 19.67 12.19 13.11
C ALA A 175 18.50 13.16 12.91
N ARG A 176 18.22 14.02 13.91
CA ARG A 176 17.02 14.89 13.90
C ARG A 176 17.04 15.99 12.84
N LYS A 177 18.20 16.56 12.50
CA LYS A 177 18.30 17.61 11.47
C LYS A 177 18.45 17.04 10.07
N ALA A 178 18.76 15.75 9.96
CA ALA A 178 18.99 15.02 8.72
C ALA A 178 17.76 14.23 8.22
N SER A 179 16.59 14.46 8.83
CA SER A 179 15.38 13.67 8.61
C SER A 179 14.82 13.82 7.19
N ILE A 180 14.44 12.67 6.63
CA ILE A 180 13.78 12.51 5.35
C ILE A 180 12.67 11.47 5.47
N TYR A 181 11.67 11.57 4.60
CA TYR A 181 10.66 10.55 4.38
C TYR A 181 10.89 9.90 3.03
N VAL A 182 10.92 8.58 3.00
CA VAL A 182 11.14 7.78 1.79
C VAL A 182 9.89 6.96 1.53
N PHE A 183 9.40 7.02 0.29
CA PHE A 183 8.23 6.29 -0.18
C PHE A 183 8.62 5.37 -1.33
N TRP A 184 8.15 4.13 -1.32
CA TRP A 184 8.37 3.20 -2.44
C TRP A 184 7.27 2.17 -2.52
N LEU A 185 7.10 1.58 -3.70
CA LEU A 185 6.19 0.45 -3.90
C LEU A 185 6.98 -0.85 -3.87
N VAL A 186 6.37 -1.87 -3.27
CA VAL A 186 6.93 -3.22 -3.17
C VAL A 186 5.87 -4.28 -3.44
N ALA A 187 6.24 -5.34 -4.16
CA ALA A 187 5.35 -6.43 -4.55
C ALA A 187 6.13 -7.76 -4.69
N PRO A 188 5.44 -8.92 -4.81
CA PRO A 188 6.05 -10.14 -5.32
C PRO A 188 6.78 -9.91 -6.64
N LYS A 189 7.91 -10.59 -6.85
CA LYS A 189 8.62 -10.56 -8.13
C LYS A 189 7.68 -10.91 -9.28
N THR A 190 7.68 -10.07 -10.31
CA THR A 190 6.85 -10.23 -11.51
C THR A 190 7.69 -10.62 -12.72
N THR A 191 7.05 -11.19 -13.75
CA THR A 191 7.72 -11.55 -15.03
C THR A 191 8.08 -10.32 -15.87
N ARG A 192 7.36 -9.23 -15.67
CA ARG A 192 7.54 -7.93 -16.34
C ARG A 192 7.60 -6.83 -15.29
N LYS A 193 8.33 -5.76 -15.56
CA LYS A 193 8.41 -4.61 -14.65
C LYS A 193 7.06 -3.93 -14.52
N LEU A 194 6.72 -3.53 -13.30
CA LEU A 194 5.65 -2.58 -13.03
C LEU A 194 6.24 -1.23 -12.69
N TYR A 195 5.70 -0.20 -13.30
CA TYR A 195 6.08 1.18 -13.07
C TYR A 195 4.98 1.89 -12.30
N TYR A 196 5.39 2.93 -11.57
CA TYR A 196 4.45 3.81 -10.91
C TYR A 196 4.88 5.26 -11.06
N THR A 197 3.87 6.13 -11.13
CA THR A 197 4.02 7.56 -10.91
C THR A 197 3.51 7.87 -9.52
N LEU A 198 4.34 8.47 -8.68
CA LEU A 198 3.97 8.94 -7.35
C LEU A 198 4.16 10.45 -7.30
N THR A 199 3.07 11.18 -7.09
CA THR A 199 3.07 12.64 -7.02
C THR A 199 2.58 13.11 -5.67
N VAL A 200 3.38 13.93 -5.01
CA VAL A 200 3.04 14.61 -3.76
C VAL A 200 2.69 16.05 -4.11
N TYR A 201 1.55 16.54 -3.63
CA TYR A 201 1.11 17.91 -3.89
C TYR A 201 1.13 18.72 -2.61
N ASP A 202 1.29 20.04 -2.75
CA ASP A 202 0.87 20.94 -1.68
C ASP A 202 -0.66 20.94 -1.54
N ARG A 203 -1.14 21.53 -0.45
CA ARG A 203 -2.57 21.61 -0.12
C ARG A 203 -3.43 22.28 -1.19
N TYR A 204 -2.85 23.17 -2.00
CA TYR A 204 -3.55 23.96 -3.01
C TYR A 204 -3.31 23.46 -4.45
N TYR A 205 -2.54 22.37 -4.61
CA TYR A 205 -2.12 21.84 -5.90
C TYR A 205 -1.30 22.81 -6.76
N LEU A 206 -0.60 23.75 -6.13
CA LEU A 206 0.25 24.72 -6.83
C LEU A 206 1.66 24.16 -7.07
N ASN A 207 2.21 23.51 -6.04
CA ASN A 207 3.50 22.84 -6.10
C ASN A 207 3.31 21.33 -6.02
N SER A 208 4.18 20.61 -6.72
CA SER A 208 4.21 19.16 -6.65
C SER A 208 5.62 18.61 -6.77
N ARG A 209 5.80 17.40 -6.24
CA ARG A 209 6.99 16.58 -6.46
C ARG A 209 6.56 15.23 -6.98
N SER A 210 7.00 14.88 -8.19
CA SER A 210 6.62 13.65 -8.86
C SER A 210 7.84 12.80 -9.21
N VAL A 211 7.69 11.48 -9.15
CA VAL A 211 8.69 10.53 -9.66
C VAL A 211 8.01 9.43 -10.45
N VAL A 212 8.73 8.89 -11.44
CA VAL A 212 8.40 7.64 -12.13
C VAL A 212 9.43 6.60 -11.77
N ARG A 213 9.01 5.47 -11.20
CA ARG A 213 9.90 4.43 -10.64
C ARG A 213 9.37 3.03 -10.88
N VAL A 214 10.20 2.04 -10.61
CA VAL A 214 9.84 0.61 -10.72
C VAL A 214 9.43 0.07 -9.35
N VAL A 215 8.40 -0.77 -9.32
CA VAL A 215 7.99 -1.50 -8.11
C VAL A 215 9.10 -2.48 -7.70
N ARG A 216 9.51 -2.44 -6.43
CA ARG A 216 10.57 -3.30 -5.87
C ARG A 216 10.06 -4.72 -5.59
N ASP A 217 10.98 -5.68 -5.61
CA ASP A 217 10.73 -7.05 -5.16
C ASP A 217 10.74 -7.11 -3.63
N TYR A 218 9.68 -7.62 -3.01
CA TYR A 218 9.56 -7.70 -1.55
C TYR A 218 10.55 -8.68 -0.90
N THR A 219 11.11 -9.61 -1.67
CA THR A 219 12.12 -10.54 -1.17
C THR A 219 13.48 -9.88 -0.98
N GLN A 220 13.71 -8.72 -1.60
CA GLN A 220 14.90 -7.89 -1.36
C GLN A 220 14.76 -7.10 -0.06
N SER A 221 15.87 -6.52 0.41
CA SER A 221 15.83 -5.66 1.58
C SER A 221 14.92 -4.45 1.35
N GLN A 222 14.09 -4.20 2.35
CA GLN A 222 13.23 -3.03 2.44
C GLN A 222 13.80 -1.99 3.42
N ASN A 223 14.98 -2.23 3.99
CA ASN A 223 15.64 -1.28 4.87
C ASN A 223 16.25 -0.14 4.02
N PRO A 224 15.83 1.13 4.20
CA PRO A 224 16.38 2.25 3.43
C PRO A 224 17.90 2.34 3.48
N SER A 225 18.52 2.05 4.63
CA SER A 225 19.98 2.04 4.74
C SER A 225 20.62 1.04 3.79
N GLU A 226 19.96 -0.06 3.45
CA GLU A 226 20.55 -1.08 2.56
C GLU A 226 20.36 -0.75 1.08
N PHE A 227 19.20 -0.21 0.69
CA PHE A 227 18.88 -0.01 -0.73
C PHE A 227 19.13 1.41 -1.27
N LEU A 228 19.00 2.45 -0.44
CA LEU A 228 19.16 3.83 -0.90
C LEU A 228 20.51 4.13 -1.58
N PRO A 229 21.66 3.53 -1.17
CA PRO A 229 22.94 3.81 -1.82
C PRO A 229 23.09 3.27 -3.26
N ASN A 230 22.22 2.34 -3.67
CA ASN A 230 22.41 1.57 -4.91
C ASN A 230 21.20 1.63 -5.85
N GLU A 231 20.09 2.20 -5.41
CA GLU A 231 18.85 2.21 -6.15
C GLU A 231 18.23 3.61 -6.19
N ASP A 232 17.29 3.82 -7.09
CA ASP A 232 16.55 5.07 -7.25
C ASP A 232 15.03 4.86 -7.17
N ASN A 233 14.55 3.62 -6.93
CA ASN A 233 13.14 3.20 -6.95
C ASN A 233 12.27 3.71 -5.78
N TYR A 234 12.41 5.00 -5.43
CA TYR A 234 11.71 5.67 -4.35
C TYR A 234 11.45 7.15 -4.66
N LEU A 235 10.51 7.74 -3.92
CA LEU A 235 10.34 9.17 -3.76
C LEU A 235 10.90 9.57 -2.39
N LEU A 236 11.65 10.66 -2.33
CA LEU A 236 12.21 11.20 -1.10
C LEU A 236 11.64 12.60 -0.84
N LEU A 237 11.20 12.87 0.38
CA LEU A 237 10.83 14.21 0.86
C LEU A 237 11.73 14.60 2.04
N ARG A 238 12.28 15.81 2.03
CA ARG A 238 12.97 16.40 3.19
C ARG A 238 11.95 16.91 4.19
N ASP A 239 12.33 16.98 5.47
CA ASP A 239 11.49 17.59 6.52
C ASP A 239 11.03 19.03 6.16
N SER A 240 11.87 19.81 5.46
CA SER A 240 11.50 21.16 4.99
C SER A 240 10.40 21.13 3.92
N GLU A 241 10.41 20.14 3.03
CA GLU A 241 9.40 19.97 1.99
C GLU A 241 8.09 19.48 2.58
N VAL A 242 8.15 18.52 3.52
CA VAL A 242 6.97 18.08 4.29
C VAL A 242 6.33 19.26 5.02
N LYS A 243 7.12 20.11 5.69
CA LYS A 243 6.60 21.32 6.34
C LYS A 243 5.97 22.29 5.34
N SER A 244 6.60 22.50 4.18
CA SER A 244 6.07 23.35 3.12
C SER A 244 4.73 22.82 2.59
N PHE A 245 4.63 21.52 2.31
CA PHE A 245 3.42 20.88 1.81
C PHE A 245 2.28 20.87 2.85
N MET A 246 2.61 20.83 4.14
CA MET A 246 1.66 20.94 5.24
C MET A 246 1.22 22.38 5.54
N SER A 247 2.05 23.38 5.23
CA SER A 247 1.81 24.78 5.59
C SER A 247 0.64 25.39 4.79
N MET A 248 -0.20 26.17 5.47
CA MET A 248 -1.22 26.99 4.81
C MET A 248 -0.56 28.27 4.32
N SER A 249 -0.52 28.49 3.01
CA SER A 249 -0.21 29.79 2.43
C SER A 249 -1.27 30.80 2.88
N HIS A 250 -1.01 31.55 3.96
CA HIS A 250 -1.62 32.82 4.38
C HIS A 250 -3.12 33.08 4.09
N GLY A 251 -4.00 32.08 4.19
CA GLY A 251 -5.44 32.22 4.00
C GLY A 251 -6.20 31.75 5.24
N GLU A 252 -7.19 32.53 5.66
CA GLU A 252 -7.98 32.37 6.88
C GLU A 252 -8.33 30.91 7.21
N ALA A 253 -8.02 30.51 8.44
CA ALA A 253 -8.28 29.20 8.97
C ALA A 253 -9.79 28.94 9.05
N THR A 254 -10.34 28.27 8.05
CA THR A 254 -11.63 27.60 8.20
C THR A 254 -11.43 26.41 9.16
N PRO A 255 -12.21 26.29 10.25
CA PRO A 255 -11.95 25.35 11.35
C PRO A 255 -12.06 23.85 11.00
N GLN A 256 -12.35 23.49 9.75
CA GLN A 256 -12.76 22.15 9.35
C GLN A 256 -11.81 21.46 8.37
N LEU A 257 -10.66 22.06 8.05
CA LEU A 257 -9.96 21.70 6.82
C LEU A 257 -8.60 20.99 7.06
N ARG A 258 -8.71 19.66 7.05
CA ARG A 258 -7.80 18.61 6.51
C ARG A 258 -6.36 18.55 7.07
N GLN A 259 -6.07 17.45 7.79
CA GLN A 259 -4.73 17.10 8.28
C GLN A 259 -4.04 16.16 7.27
N GLY A 260 -2.91 16.58 6.68
CA GLY A 260 -2.05 15.76 5.82
C GLY A 260 -1.79 16.30 4.40
N ILE A 261 -0.84 15.65 3.71
CA ILE A 261 -0.33 15.98 2.38
C ILE A 261 -1.00 15.08 1.33
N PRO A 262 -1.64 15.63 0.28
CA PRO A 262 -2.20 14.83 -0.81
C PRO A 262 -1.12 14.07 -1.61
N ILE A 263 -1.38 12.80 -1.87
CA ILE A 263 -0.54 11.92 -2.69
C ILE A 263 -1.41 11.29 -3.80
N GLU A 264 -0.97 11.39 -5.05
CA GLU A 264 -1.51 10.64 -6.19
C GLU A 264 -0.57 9.50 -6.56
N LEU A 265 -1.13 8.31 -6.73
CA LEU A 265 -0.42 7.12 -7.22
C LEU A 265 -1.09 6.59 -8.48
N ILE A 266 -0.29 6.33 -9.51
CA ILE A 266 -0.71 5.67 -10.76
C ILE A 266 0.23 4.51 -11.04
N ILE A 267 -0.30 3.33 -11.37
CA ILE A 267 0.48 2.11 -11.68
C ILE A 267 0.24 1.69 -13.14
N TYR A 268 1.29 1.22 -13.82
CA TYR A 268 1.24 0.78 -15.23
C TYR A 268 2.37 -0.20 -15.60
N GLU A 269 2.14 -1.05 -16.61
CA GLU A 269 3.16 -1.99 -17.12
C GLU A 269 4.09 -1.36 -18.17
N ASN A 270 3.64 -0.33 -18.91
CA ASN A 270 4.41 0.29 -19.98
C ASN A 270 4.55 1.81 -19.79
N PRO A 271 5.77 2.34 -19.56
CA PRO A 271 6.01 3.76 -19.34
C PRO A 271 5.92 4.60 -20.62
N ASN A 272 5.97 3.99 -21.81
CA ASN A 272 5.92 4.71 -23.09
C ASN A 272 4.50 5.15 -23.48
N ASN A 273 3.49 4.66 -22.77
CA ASN A 273 2.13 5.18 -22.80
C ASN A 273 1.78 5.70 -21.40
N PRO A 274 2.48 6.75 -20.90
CA PRO A 274 2.08 7.33 -19.63
C PRO A 274 0.64 7.84 -19.79
N PRO A 275 -0.23 7.75 -18.77
CA PRO A 275 -1.53 8.34 -18.86
C PRO A 275 -1.35 9.85 -19.07
N ILE A 276 -1.65 10.32 -20.28
CA ILE A 276 -1.57 11.75 -20.66
C ILE A 276 -2.53 12.61 -19.81
N ARG A 277 -3.44 11.97 -19.06
CA ARG A 277 -4.36 12.64 -18.14
C ARG A 277 -3.85 12.54 -16.71
N HIS A 278 -3.17 13.59 -16.26
CA HIS A 278 -3.23 13.96 -14.85
C HIS A 278 -4.70 14.24 -14.50
N SER A 279 -5.15 13.83 -13.31
CA SER A 279 -6.48 14.21 -12.84
C SER A 279 -6.61 15.73 -12.89
N SER A 280 -7.71 16.23 -13.46
CA SER A 280 -7.97 17.67 -13.41
C SER A 280 -8.03 18.11 -11.94
N GLN A 281 -7.66 19.36 -11.65
CA GLN A 281 -7.71 19.89 -10.28
C GLN A 281 -9.08 19.64 -9.60
N ARG A 282 -10.16 19.71 -10.37
CA ARG A 282 -11.53 19.41 -9.92
C ARG A 282 -11.72 17.92 -9.57
N GLU A 283 -11.25 17.00 -10.40
CA GLU A 283 -11.30 15.56 -10.13
C GLU A 283 -10.47 15.19 -8.90
N LEU A 284 -9.31 15.82 -8.76
CA LEU A 284 -8.38 15.62 -7.65
C LEU A 284 -8.97 16.11 -6.32
N HIS A 285 -9.63 17.27 -6.31
CA HIS A 285 -10.37 17.76 -5.16
C HIS A 285 -11.56 16.86 -4.79
N ALA A 286 -12.30 16.35 -5.79
CA ALA A 286 -13.41 15.42 -5.57
C ALA A 286 -12.91 14.08 -4.99
N ALA A 287 -11.85 13.52 -5.55
CA ALA A 287 -11.23 12.28 -5.09
C ALA A 287 -10.67 12.41 -3.67
N LEU A 288 -10.03 13.54 -3.34
CA LEU A 288 -9.61 13.80 -1.97
C LEU A 288 -10.78 13.90 -1.00
N LYS A 289 -11.88 14.55 -1.38
CA LYS A 289 -13.07 14.62 -0.53
C LYS A 289 -13.55 13.22 -0.19
N GLN A 290 -13.61 12.34 -1.19
CA GLN A 290 -13.96 10.95 -1.00
C GLN A 290 -12.95 10.17 -0.13
N ALA A 291 -11.64 10.31 -0.38
CA ALA A 291 -10.60 9.64 0.41
C ALA A 291 -10.62 10.06 1.88
N GLN A 292 -11.02 11.29 2.16
CA GLN A 292 -11.14 11.80 3.52
C GLN A 292 -12.40 11.38 4.23
N ASP A 293 -13.52 11.26 3.51
CA ASP A 293 -14.73 10.67 4.09
C ASP A 293 -14.44 9.24 4.59
N VAL A 294 -13.63 8.48 3.84
CA VAL A 294 -13.14 7.15 4.26
C VAL A 294 -12.22 7.25 5.48
N TYR A 295 -11.22 8.14 5.46
CA TYR A 295 -10.31 8.32 6.60
C TYR A 295 -11.05 8.74 7.88
N ILE A 296 -12.00 9.66 7.80
CA ILE A 296 -12.81 10.10 8.95
C ILE A 296 -13.66 8.94 9.48
N MET A 297 -14.29 8.16 8.59
CA MET A 297 -15.07 6.99 9.00
C MET A 297 -14.23 5.93 9.74
N ASP A 298 -12.98 5.72 9.33
CA ASP A 298 -12.10 4.69 9.90
C ASP A 298 -11.32 5.17 11.14
N SER A 299 -11.09 6.48 11.26
CA SER A 299 -10.34 7.10 12.37
C SER A 299 -11.19 7.41 13.60
N VAL A 300 -12.52 7.48 13.47
CA VAL A 300 -13.42 7.67 14.63
C VAL A 300 -13.55 6.33 15.38
N PRO A 301 -13.16 6.25 16.67
CA PRO A 301 -13.39 5.06 17.46
C PRO A 301 -14.87 4.74 17.43
N ARG A 302 -15.25 3.58 16.89
CA ARG A 302 -16.62 3.08 17.04
C ARG A 302 -16.85 2.91 18.53
N LEU A 303 -17.49 3.90 19.16
CA LEU A 303 -18.07 3.77 20.49
C LEU A 303 -18.94 2.53 20.41
N ARG A 304 -18.47 1.42 21.00
CA ARG A 304 -19.28 0.22 21.16
C ARG A 304 -20.53 0.70 21.89
N GLY A 305 -21.63 0.77 21.14
CA GLY A 305 -22.92 1.08 21.70
C GLY A 305 -23.11 0.17 22.88
N SER A 306 -23.26 0.76 24.06
CA SER A 306 -23.70 0.05 25.24
C SER A 306 -25.01 -0.62 24.87
N THR A 307 -24.97 -1.93 24.60
CA THR A 307 -26.17 -2.74 24.49
C THR A 307 -26.84 -2.66 25.86
N SER A 308 -27.84 -1.78 25.95
CA SER A 308 -28.82 -1.75 27.01
C SER A 308 -29.42 -3.16 27.10
N ARG A 309 -28.97 -3.94 28.09
CA ARG A 309 -29.64 -5.17 28.49
C ARG A 309 -30.99 -4.76 29.06
N VAL A 310 -32.02 -4.93 28.24
CA VAL A 310 -33.40 -5.02 28.72
C VAL A 310 -33.48 -6.27 29.61
N THR A 311 -33.44 -6.07 30.92
CA THR A 311 -33.76 -7.09 31.92
C THR A 311 -35.25 -7.42 31.88
N PRO A 312 -35.65 -8.70 31.73
CA PRO A 312 -37.02 -9.09 31.95
C PRO A 312 -37.31 -9.33 33.44
N ALA A 313 -38.60 -9.30 33.75
CA ALA A 313 -39.19 -9.04 35.05
C ALA A 313 -38.96 -10.10 36.15
N LYS A 314 -39.13 -9.57 37.36
CA LYS A 314 -39.14 -10.18 38.70
C LYS A 314 -39.98 -11.46 38.82
N THR A 315 -39.45 -12.45 39.55
CA THR A 315 -40.24 -13.29 40.47
C THR A 315 -39.43 -13.78 41.68
N LYS A 316 -39.99 -13.45 42.86
CA LYS A 316 -40.03 -14.16 44.16
C LYS A 316 -38.76 -14.47 44.98
N LYS A 317 -38.59 -13.63 46.01
CA LYS A 317 -38.43 -13.91 47.46
C LYS A 317 -37.99 -15.32 47.92
N THR A 318 -36.95 -15.35 48.76
CA THR A 318 -37.00 -15.88 50.14
C THR A 318 -35.88 -15.29 51.00
N ARG A 319 -36.08 -15.33 52.32
CA ARG A 319 -35.53 -14.49 53.41
C ARG A 319 -34.71 -15.36 54.38
N ALA A 320 -33.85 -14.70 55.17
CA ALA A 320 -33.14 -15.13 56.41
C ALA A 320 -31.66 -15.51 56.21
N LYS A 321 -30.69 -15.22 57.10
CA LYS A 321 -30.68 -14.65 58.47
C LYS A 321 -29.25 -14.16 58.81
N LYS A 322 -29.18 -13.11 59.66
CA LYS A 322 -28.12 -12.70 60.63
C LYS A 322 -26.82 -13.55 60.72
N SER A 323 -25.67 -12.88 60.83
CA SER A 323 -24.98 -12.59 62.12
C SER A 323 -23.73 -11.71 61.91
N ARG A 324 -23.11 -11.30 63.00
CA ARG A 324 -22.36 -10.06 63.25
C ARG A 324 -21.07 -10.45 63.95
N THR A 325 -19.88 -10.04 63.48
CA THR A 325 -18.66 -9.78 64.28
C THR A 325 -17.48 -9.25 63.44
N LYS A 326 -16.95 -8.09 63.85
CA LYS A 326 -15.53 -7.65 63.74
C LYS A 326 -14.79 -8.11 65.03
N PRO A 327 -13.48 -7.86 65.29
CA PRO A 327 -12.39 -7.25 64.51
C PRO A 327 -11.05 -8.03 64.54
N SER A 328 -10.02 -7.57 63.81
CA SER A 328 -8.67 -7.17 64.33
C SER A 328 -7.51 -7.34 63.33
N THR A 329 -6.80 -6.23 63.11
CA THR A 329 -5.35 -6.00 62.94
C THR A 329 -4.39 -7.10 62.43
N SER A 330 -3.62 -6.79 61.38
CA SER A 330 -2.14 -6.60 61.41
C SER A 330 -1.61 -6.35 59.99
N VAL A 331 -0.93 -5.21 59.75
CA VAL A 331 0.52 -5.02 59.63
C VAL A 331 1.15 -5.76 58.44
N SER A 332 1.58 -5.01 57.43
CA SER A 332 2.86 -5.18 56.70
C SER A 332 2.79 -4.42 55.38
N GLU A 333 3.58 -3.34 55.24
CA GLU A 333 4.53 -3.18 54.12
C GLU A 333 5.24 -1.82 54.23
N CYS A 334 6.55 -1.90 54.45
CA CYS A 334 7.48 -0.78 54.34
C CYS A 334 7.84 -0.52 52.86
N PRO A 335 8.26 0.71 52.52
CA PRO A 335 8.51 1.13 51.15
C PRO A 335 9.97 0.87 50.72
N ILE A 336 10.18 0.50 49.46
CA ILE A 336 11.50 0.60 48.82
C ILE A 336 11.45 1.75 47.83
N SER A 337 12.05 2.87 48.25
CA SER A 337 12.48 3.98 47.42
C SER A 337 13.95 3.78 47.08
N LEU A 338 14.29 3.72 45.80
CA LEU A 338 15.65 3.87 45.30
C LEU A 338 15.64 4.92 44.18
N GLN A 339 15.82 6.18 44.59
CA GLN A 339 16.55 7.15 43.80
C GLN A 339 18.04 6.87 43.98
N SER A 340 18.79 6.62 42.90
CA SER A 340 20.10 7.25 42.68
C SER A 340 20.81 6.74 41.42
N ILE A 341 21.23 7.71 40.60
CA ILE A 341 22.59 7.86 40.07
C ILE A 341 23.04 6.84 39.00
N PHE A 342 23.18 7.33 37.76
CA PHE A 342 24.49 7.34 37.08
C PHE A 342 24.58 8.57 36.16
N LYS A 343 25.44 9.50 36.55
CA LYS A 343 26.18 10.37 35.64
C LYS A 343 27.45 9.59 35.26
N LEU A 344 27.63 9.34 33.98
CA LEU A 344 28.90 9.41 33.24
C LEU A 344 28.58 9.38 31.75
#